data_AF-A0A7Y5MMV3-F1
#
_entry.id   AF-A0A7Y5MMV3-F1
#
_cell.length_a   1.000
_cell.length_b   1.000
_cell.length_c   1.000
_cell.angle_alpha   90.00
_cell.angle_beta   90.00
_cell.angle_gamma   90.00
#
_symmetry.space_group_name_H-M   'P 1'
#
loop_
_entity.id
_entity.type
_entity.pdbx_description
1 polymer ?
#
loop_
_entity_poly.entity_id
_entity_poly.type
_entity_poly.pdbx_seq_one_letter_code
_entity_poly.pdbx_strand_id
1 'polypeptide(L)'
;MTLFEDPISFLLMSLGRLPAIIFALSFHEAAHAWMALKCGDDTAARMGRITLNPLAHLDPIGSIGLIFFFFGWGKPVPYVERNLRNPKWDAMLIAAAG
;
A
#
# COMPACT_ATOMS: atom_id res chain seq x y z
N MET A 1 28.59 2.02 14.60
CA MET A 1 28.14 0.91 13.76
C MET A 1 26.97 1.42 12.94
N THR A 2 27.27 1.98 11.78
CA THR A 2 26.23 2.39 10.83
C THR A 2 25.62 1.13 10.21
N LEU A 3 24.36 1.19 9.76
CA LEU A 3 23.64 0.05 9.16
C LEU A 3 24.40 -0.61 7.99
N PHE A 4 25.33 0.13 7.36
CA PHE A 4 26.11 -0.33 6.22
C PHE A 4 27.47 -0.95 6.59
N GLU A 5 27.90 -0.83 7.85
CA GLU A 5 29.16 -1.41 8.33
C GLU A 5 29.03 -2.88 8.73
N ASP A 6 27.80 -3.35 8.97
CA ASP A 6 27.50 -4.75 9.30
C ASP A 6 26.47 -5.34 8.34
N PRO A 7 26.94 -5.97 7.24
CA PRO A 7 26.08 -6.58 6.24
C PRO A 7 25.17 -7.68 6.80
N ILE A 8 25.60 -8.38 7.86
CA ILE A 8 24.82 -9.48 8.45
C ILE A 8 23.65 -8.91 9.24
N SER A 9 23.88 -7.93 10.11
CA SER A 9 22.81 -7.26 10.85
C SER A 9 21.82 -6.58 9.90
N PHE A 10 22.30 -5.91 8.85
CA PHE A 10 21.45 -5.34 7.81
C PHE A 10 20.54 -6.38 7.15
N LEU A 11 21.10 -7.53 6.77
CA LEU A 11 20.36 -8.62 6.14
C LEU A 11 19.29 -9.18 7.10
N LEU A 12 19.65 -9.45 8.35
CA LEU A 12 18.73 -9.97 9.35
C LEU A 12 17.57 -9.01 9.62
N MET A 13 17.84 -7.71 9.74
CA MET A 13 16.81 -6.69 9.92
C MET A 13 15.89 -6.58 8.70
N SER A 14 16.45 -6.60 7.50
CA SER A 14 15.69 -6.54 6.25
C SER A 14 14.78 -7.76 6.08
N LEU A 15 15.31 -8.98 6.31
CA LEU A 15 14.55 -10.22 6.23
C LEU A 15 13.42 -10.30 7.26
N GLY A 16 13.62 -9.78 8.47
CA GLY A 16 12.60 -9.77 9.50
C GLY A 16 11.47 -8.75 9.25
N ARG A 17 11.79 -7.59 8.68
CA ARG A 17 10.84 -6.46 8.58
C ARG A 17 10.12 -6.38 7.25
N LEU A 18 10.83 -6.60 6.13
CA LEU A 18 10.26 -6.38 4.80
C LEU A 18 9.00 -7.23 4.54
N PRO A 19 8.93 -8.53 4.90
CA PRO A 19 7.71 -9.30 4.69
C PRO A 19 6.50 -8.73 5.45
N ALA A 20 6.70 -8.29 6.70
CA ALA A 20 5.65 -7.70 7.51
C ALA A 20 5.16 -6.36 6.91
N ILE A 21 6.09 -5.52 6.46
CA ILE A 21 5.76 -4.23 5.83
C ILE A 21 5.04 -4.45 4.50
N ILE A 22 5.54 -5.34 3.65
CA ILE A 22 4.94 -5.65 2.34
C ILE A 22 3.51 -6.19 2.54
N PHE A 23 3.31 -7.07 3.52
CA PHE A 23 1.98 -7.59 3.85
C PHE A 23 1.06 -6.49 4.38
N ALA A 24 1.52 -5.69 5.34
CA ALA A 24 0.75 -4.58 5.90
C ALA A 24 0.35 -3.55 4.84
N LEU A 25 1.28 -3.18 3.96
CA LEU A 25 1.02 -2.27 2.83
C LEU A 25 -0.01 -2.86 1.86
N SER A 26 0.10 -4.16 1.56
CA SER A 26 -0.86 -4.83 0.66
C SER A 26 -2.27 -4.83 1.25
N PHE A 27 -2.38 -5.07 2.56
CA PHE A 27 -3.65 -5.02 3.26
C PHE A 27 -4.21 -3.59 3.31
N HIS A 28 -3.38 -2.60 3.65
CA HIS A 28 -3.72 -1.17 3.70
C HIS A 28 -4.30 -0.66 2.38
N GLU A 29 -3.59 -0.88 1.27
CA GLU A 29 -4.04 -0.47 -0.06
C GLU A 29 -5.27 -1.28 -0.53
N ALA A 30 -5.34 -2.58 -0.23
CA ALA A 30 -6.52 -3.38 -0.52
C ALA A 30 -7.77 -2.87 0.24
N ALA A 31 -7.60 -2.34 1.45
CA ALA A 31 -8.69 -1.77 2.25
C ALA A 31 -9.20 -0.46 1.66
N HIS A 32 -8.32 0.44 1.20
CA HIS A 32 -8.72 1.63 0.41
C HIS A 32 -9.53 1.23 -0.83
N ALA A 33 -9.05 0.24 -1.60
CA ALA A 33 -9.73 -0.23 -2.81
C ALA A 33 -11.09 -0.87 -2.51
N TRP A 34 -11.19 -1.64 -1.43
CA TRP A 34 -12.44 -2.26 -0.98
C TRP A 34 -13.45 -1.20 -0.52
N MET A 35 -12.98 -0.18 0.21
CA MET A 35 -13.85 0.91 0.65
C MET A 35 -14.36 1.73 -0.53
N ALA A 36 -13.52 2.04 -1.52
CA ALA A 36 -13.94 2.73 -2.74
C ALA A 36 -15.09 1.99 -3.43
N LEU A 37 -14.99 0.66 -3.53
CA LEU A 37 -16.05 -0.19 -4.08
C LEU A 37 -17.33 -0.11 -3.22
N LYS A 38 -17.22 -0.10 -1.89
CA LYS A 38 -18.38 0.04 -0.99
C LYS A 38 -19.07 1.41 -1.12
N CYS A 39 -18.29 2.46 -1.36
CA CYS A 39 -18.76 3.82 -1.60
C CYS A 39 -19.33 4.03 -3.02
N GLY A 40 -19.17 3.07 -3.93
CA GLY A 40 -19.79 3.06 -5.26
C GLY A 40 -18.82 3.17 -6.44
N ASP A 41 -17.53 3.35 -6.19
CA ASP A 41 -16.52 3.38 -7.25
C ASP A 41 -15.80 2.03 -7.38
N ASP A 42 -16.08 1.31 -8.45
CA ASP A 42 -15.48 0.02 -8.77
C ASP A 42 -14.17 0.12 -9.58
N THR A 43 -13.62 1.33 -9.77
CA THR A 43 -12.41 1.55 -10.57
C THR A 43 -11.22 0.74 -10.07
N ALA A 44 -10.89 0.83 -8.79
CA ALA A 44 -9.81 0.05 -8.18
C ALA A 44 -10.09 -1.46 -8.25
N ALA A 45 -11.35 -1.87 -8.07
CA ALA A 45 -11.76 -3.27 -8.14
C ALA A 45 -11.52 -3.87 -9.54
N ARG A 46 -11.92 -3.16 -10.61
CA ARG A 46 -11.66 -3.56 -12.00
C ARG A 46 -10.18 -3.62 -12.35
N MET A 47 -9.35 -2.83 -11.67
CA MET A 47 -7.89 -2.88 -11.80
C MET A 47 -7.24 -4.02 -10.99
N GLY A 48 -8.05 -4.86 -10.32
CA GLY A 48 -7.55 -5.97 -9.50
C GLY A 48 -6.89 -5.53 -8.20
N ARG A 49 -7.23 -4.34 -7.67
CA ARG A 49 -6.62 -3.80 -6.45
C ARG A 49 -7.21 -4.35 -5.15
N ILE A 50 -8.36 -5.04 -5.20
CA ILE A 50 -8.90 -5.75 -4.03
C ILE A 50 -8.25 -7.12 -3.95
N THR A 51 -6.98 -7.15 -3.53
CA THR A 51 -6.15 -8.35 -3.46
C THR A 51 -5.07 -8.20 -2.40
N LEU A 52 -4.64 -9.29 -1.78
CA LEU A 52 -3.47 -9.29 -0.89
C LEU A 52 -2.17 -9.58 -1.66
N ASN A 53 -2.21 -9.66 -2.99
CA ASN A 53 -1.02 -9.79 -3.81
C ASN A 53 -0.18 -8.49 -3.72
N PRO A 54 1.03 -8.52 -3.13
CA PRO A 54 1.84 -7.32 -2.95
C PRO A 54 2.27 -6.67 -4.26
N LEU A 55 2.40 -7.44 -5.34
CA LEU A 55 2.77 -6.89 -6.65
C LEU A 55 1.71 -5.92 -7.21
N ALA A 56 0.47 -6.01 -6.74
CA ALA A 56 -0.58 -5.07 -7.11
C ALA A 56 -0.41 -3.70 -6.43
N HIS A 57 0.34 -3.63 -5.33
CA HIS A 57 0.39 -2.51 -4.38
C HIS A 57 1.77 -1.91 -4.21
N LEU A 58 2.83 -2.57 -4.66
CA LEU A 58 4.18 -2.04 -4.57
C LEU A 58 4.45 -1.03 -5.69
N ASP A 59 5.01 0.11 -5.31
CA ASP A 59 5.61 1.06 -6.25
C ASP A 59 7.11 0.72 -6.40
N PRO A 60 7.67 0.60 -7.61
CA PRO A 60 9.08 0.23 -7.78
C PRO A 60 10.05 1.20 -7.10
N ILE A 61 9.78 2.52 -7.14
CA ILE A 61 10.64 3.54 -6.53
C ILE A 61 10.49 3.51 -5.02
N GLY A 62 9.24 3.44 -4.53
CA GLY A 62 8.93 3.29 -3.11
C GLY A 62 9.54 2.02 -2.50
N SER A 63 9.56 0.92 -3.27
CA SER A 63 10.14 -0.36 -2.84
C SER A 63 11.66 -0.31 -2.71
N ILE A 64 12.35 0.35 -3.66
CA ILE A 64 13.79 0.62 -3.54
C ILE A 64 14.06 1.47 -2.30
N GLY A 65 13.24 2.51 -2.08
CA GLY A 65 13.27 3.31 -0.87
C GLY A 65 13.21 2.46 0.40
N LEU A 66 12.23 1.58 0.48
CA LEU A 66 11.97 0.75 1.65
C LEU A 66 13.14 -0.18 2.00
N ILE A 67 13.85 -0.70 1.00
CA ILE A 67 14.98 -1.62 1.20
C ILE A 67 16.22 -0.88 1.70
N PHE A 68 16.57 0.25 1.09
CA PHE A 68 17.86 0.91 1.35
C PHE A 68 17.79 2.01 2.42
N PHE A 69 16.62 2.64 2.56
CA PHE A 69 16.42 3.76 3.48
C PHE A 69 15.41 3.45 4.59
N PHE A 70 14.86 2.24 4.61
CA PHE A 70 13.78 1.83 5.54
C PHE A 70 12.57 2.79 5.51
N PHE A 71 12.38 3.50 4.39
CA PHE A 71 11.30 4.43 4.15
C PHE A 71 10.84 4.29 2.70
N GLY A 72 9.54 4.12 2.48
CA GLY A 72 8.97 3.92 1.16
C GLY A 72 7.45 4.09 1.18
N TRP A 73 6.83 3.96 0.00
CA TRP A 73 5.39 4.09 -0.19
C TRP A 73 4.86 3.01 -1.13
N GLY A 74 3.56 2.75 -1.05
CA GLY A 74 2.84 1.90 -1.99
C GLY A 74 2.41 2.64 -3.25
N LYS A 75 1.96 1.86 -4.23
CA LYS A 75 1.30 2.36 -5.42
C LYS A 75 -0.11 2.82 -5.04
N PRO A 76 -0.44 4.12 -5.13
CA PRO A 76 -1.69 4.66 -4.62
C PRO A 76 -2.93 4.09 -5.32
N VAL A 77 -3.99 3.83 -4.57
CA VAL A 77 -5.25 3.31 -5.09
C VAL A 77 -6.08 4.43 -5.73
N PRO A 78 -6.40 4.33 -7.05
CA PRO A 78 -7.21 5.34 -7.71
C PRO A 78 -8.69 5.15 -7.37
N TYR A 79 -9.42 6.26 -7.23
CA TYR A 79 -10.88 6.27 -7.26
C TYR A 79 -11.40 7.44 -8.10
N VAL A 80 -12.63 7.33 -8.61
CA VAL A 80 -13.28 8.40 -9.37
C VAL A 80 -14.39 9.03 -8.53
N GLU A 81 -14.20 10.29 -8.13
CA GLU A 81 -15.11 11.01 -7.23
C GLU A 81 -16.57 11.05 -7.73
N ARG A 82 -16.78 11.17 -9.04
CA ARG A 82 -18.13 11.18 -9.66
C ARG A 82 -18.92 9.87 -9.50
N ASN A 83 -18.22 8.77 -9.20
CA ASN A 83 -18.84 7.46 -9.01
C ASN A 83 -19.21 7.22 -7.54
N LEU A 84 -18.75 8.06 -6.61
CA LEU A 84 -19.05 7.96 -5.18
C LEU A 84 -20.50 8.38 -4.91
N ARG A 85 -21.14 7.72 -3.94
CA ARG A 85 -22.51 8.02 -3.52
C ARG A 85 -22.60 9.35 -2.77
N ASN A 86 -21.58 9.65 -1.96
CA ASN A 86 -21.45 10.88 -1.21
C ASN A 86 -19.97 11.34 -1.20
N PRO A 87 -19.52 12.05 -2.26
CA PRO A 87 -18.11 12.34 -2.51
C PRO A 87 -17.29 12.81 -1.31
N LYS A 88 -17.82 13.74 -0.51
CA LYS A 88 -17.11 14.31 0.64
C LYS A 88 -16.88 13.30 1.74
N TRP A 89 -17.92 12.56 2.12
CA TRP A 89 -17.84 11.58 3.21
C TRP A 89 -17.16 10.30 2.76
N ASP A 90 -17.43 9.85 1.53
CA ASP A 90 -16.85 8.65 0.97
C ASP A 90 -15.33 8.80 0.78
N ALA A 91 -14.84 9.97 0.34
CA ALA A 91 -13.40 10.23 0.28
C ALA A 91 -12.72 10.10 1.65
N MET A 92 -13.38 10.59 2.72
CA MET A 92 -12.87 10.45 4.09
C MET A 92 -12.90 8.98 4.55
N LEU A 93 -13.97 8.24 4.25
CA LEU A 93 -14.07 6.82 4.57
C LEU A 93 -13.00 6.00 3.85
N ILE A 94 -12.77 6.27 2.56
CA ILE A 94 -11.71 5.63 1.77
C ILE A 94 -10.37 5.91 2.42
N ALA A 95 -10.04 7.16 2.73
CA ALA A 95 -8.76 7.54 3.35
C ALA A 95 -8.55 6.93 4.74
N ALA A 96 -9.61 6.68 5.50
CA ALA A 96 -9.53 6.07 6.84
C ALA A 96 -9.55 4.53 6.83
N ALA A 97 -9.90 3.90 5.71
CA ALA A 97 -10.06 2.44 5.62
C ALA A 97 -8.73 1.68 5.55
N GLY A 98 -7.71 2.31 4.99
CA GLY A 98 -6.33 1.83 4.97
C GLY A 98 -5.53 2.61 5.98
#